data_AF-A0A060Q125-F1
#
_entry.id   AF-A0A060Q125-F1
#
_cell.length_a   1.000
_cell.length_b   1.000
_cell.length_c   1.000
_cell.angle_alpha   90.00
_cell.angle_beta   90.00
_cell.angle_gamma   90.00
#
_symmetry.space_group_name_H-M   'P 1'
#
loop_
_entity.id
_entity.type
_entity.pdbx_description
1 polymer ?
#
loop_
_entity_poly.entity_id
_entity_poly.type
_entity_poly.pdbx_seq_one_letter_code
_entity_poly.pdbx_strand_id
1 'polypeptide(L)' 'MYKVADIFCGAGGLSYGFSTHPYFELIWANDIDKDAILSYQANHKEAQTILCDIMQLHCHNLPCGYFKLSSQS' A
#
# COMPACT_ATOMS: atom_id res chain seq x y z
N MET A 1 -9.16 1.35 13.71
CA MET A 1 -8.01 1.66 12.81
C MET A 1 -8.38 1.16 11.43
N TYR A 2 -8.40 2.06 10.45
CA TYR A 2 -8.69 1.75 9.05
C TYR A 2 -7.42 1.34 8.35
N LYS A 3 -7.51 0.28 7.54
CA LYS A 3 -6.40 -0.24 6.76
C LYS A 3 -6.44 0.39 5.37
N VAL A 4 -5.31 0.90 4.91
CA VAL A 4 -5.20 1.64 3.66
C VAL A 4 -4.26 0.91 2.71
N ALA A 5 -4.69 0.79 1.46
CA ALA A 5 -3.87 0.43 0.32
C ALA A 5 -3.81 1.63 -0.63
N ASP A 6 -2.60 2.03 -1.03
CA ASP A 6 -2.37 3.17 -1.93
C ASP A 6 -2.03 2.65 -3.34
N ILE A 7 -2.97 2.75 -4.28
CA ILE A 7 -2.80 2.27 -5.66
C ILE A 7 -2.51 3.47 -6.56
N PHE A 8 -1.53 3.32 -7.47
CA PHE A 8 -0.92 4.44 -8.20
C PHE A 8 -0.26 5.43 -7.23
N CYS A 9 0.50 4.90 -6.28
CA CYS A 9 0.95 5.65 -5.11
C CYS A 9 1.94 6.77 -5.43
N GLY A 10 2.56 6.76 -6.61
CA GLY A 10 3.61 7.70 -6.97
C GLY A 10 4.69 7.75 -5.89
N ALA A 11 5.13 8.97 -5.53
CA ALA A 11 6.10 9.17 -4.46
C ALA A 11 5.51 9.09 -3.03
N GLY A 12 4.20 8.84 -2.87
CA GLY A 12 3.56 8.63 -1.56
C GLY A 12 2.78 9.82 -0.99
N GLY A 13 2.32 10.76 -1.82
CA GLY A 13 1.57 11.94 -1.33
C GLY A 13 0.26 11.58 -0.60
N LEU A 14 -0.50 10.60 -1.12
CA LEU A 14 -1.73 10.13 -0.48
C LEU A 14 -1.41 9.41 0.84
N SER A 15 -0.45 8.49 0.81
CA SER A 15 0.06 7.82 2.01
C SER A 15 0.52 8.77 3.10
N TYR A 16 1.27 9.81 2.76
CA TYR A 16 1.67 10.84 3.71
C TYR A 16 0.46 11.51 4.37
N GLY A 17 -0.55 11.88 3.58
CA GLY A 17 -1.79 12.44 4.11
C GLY A 17 -2.43 11.53 5.17
N PHE A 18 -2.56 10.23 4.89
CA PHE A 18 -3.10 9.27 5.86
C PHE A 18 -2.21 9.06 7.08
N SER A 19 -0.89 8.99 6.90
CA SER A 19 0.05 8.74 8.01
C SER A 19 0.10 9.86 9.04
N THR A 20 -0.41 11.06 8.71
CA THR A 20 -0.53 12.16 9.68
C THR A 20 -1.61 11.91 10.76
N HIS A 21 -2.45 10.87 10.60
CA HIS A 21 -3.54 10.56 11.52
C HIS A 21 -3.42 9.12 12.07
N PRO A 22 -3.54 8.91 13.39
CA PRO A 22 -3.36 7.59 14.02
C PRO A 22 -4.49 6.60 13.73
N TYR A 23 -5.56 7.03 13.06
CA TYR A 23 -6.68 6.17 12.71
C TYR A 23 -6.43 5.32 11.48
N PHE A 24 -5.37 5.60 10.72
CA PHE A 24 -5.04 4.90 9.48
C PHE A 24 -3.74 4.13 9.61
N GLU A 25 -3.76 2.90 9.12
CA GLU A 25 -2.59 2.03 9.00
C GLU A 25 -2.35 1.79 7.51
N LEU A 26 -1.21 2.27 7.00
CA LEU A 26 -0.79 2.01 5.62
C LEU A 26 -0.24 0.58 5.56
N ILE A 27 -0.89 -0.27 4.78
CA ILE A 27 -0.49 -1.68 4.70
C ILE A 27 0.45 -1.90 3.53
N TRP A 28 0.04 -1.43 2.36
CA TRP A 28 0.81 -1.59 1.14
C TRP A 28 0.49 -0.50 0.12
N ALA A 29 1.38 -0.33 -0.84
CA ALA A 29 1.23 0.59 -1.94
C ALA A 29 1.69 -0.05 -3.26
N ASN A 30 1.10 0.37 -4.38
CA ASN A 30 1.45 -0.13 -5.71
C ASN A 30 1.65 1.02 -6.69
N ASP A 31 2.71 0.90 -7.49
CA ASP A 31 2.92 1.69 -8.69
C ASP A 31 3.68 0.85 -9.73
N ILE A 32 3.58 1.25 -11.01
CA ILE A 32 4.32 0.65 -12.11
C ILE A 32 5.69 1.34 -12.30
N ASP A 33 5.83 2.58 -11.82
CA ASP A 33 7.06 3.37 -11.92
C ASP A 33 8.04 3.00 -10.80
N LYS A 34 9.21 2.51 -11.19
CA LYS A 34 10.27 2.11 -10.26
C LYS A 34 10.84 3.27 -9.46
N ASP A 35 11.01 4.44 -10.07
CA ASP A 35 11.58 5.61 -9.40
C ASP A 35 10.59 6.22 -8.41
N ALA A 36 9.29 6.14 -8.73
CA ALA A 36 8.22 6.44 -7.79
C ALA A 36 8.27 5.51 -6.57
N ILE A 37 8.38 4.19 -6.76
CA ILE A 37 8.51 3.22 -5.67
C ILE A 37 9.75 3.48 -4.80
N LEU A 38 10.91 3.75 -5.40
CA LEU A 38 12.12 4.07 -4.64
C LEU A 38 11.94 5.34 -3.80
N SER A 39 11.31 6.36 -4.37
CA SER A 39 10.98 7.60 -3.65
C SER A 39 9.99 7.36 -2.52
N TYR A 40 8.96 6.53 -2.75
CA TYR A 40 7.98 6.14 -1.75
C TYR A 40 8.66 5.42 -0.57
N GLN A 41 9.49 4.39 -0.84
CA GLN A 41 10.18 3.60 0.19
C GLN A 41 11.12 4.45 1.07
N ALA A 42 11.74 5.48 0.51
CA ALA A 42 12.60 6.39 1.27
C ALA A 42 11.82 7.16 2.37
N ASN A 43 10.53 7.43 2.14
CA ASN A 43 9.68 8.25 3.00
C ASN A 43 8.66 7.45 3.84
N HIS A 44 8.25 6.26 3.37
CA HIS A 44 7.18 5.45 3.97
C HIS A 44 7.67 4.04 4.32
N LYS A 45 8.59 3.93 5.28
CA LYS A 45 9.29 2.66 5.62
C LYS A 45 8.39 1.56 6.20
N GLU A 46 7.22 1.91 6.70
CA GLU A 46 6.30 0.97 7.36
C GLU A 46 5.38 0.24 6.37
N ALA A 47 5.18 0.80 5.17
CA ALA A 47 4.29 0.23 4.16
C ALA A 47 5.07 -0.61 3.14
N GLN A 48 4.55 -1.80 2.80
CA GLN A 48 5.15 -2.63 1.76
C GLN A 48 4.80 -2.10 0.37
N THR A 49 5.78 -1.93 -0.51
CA THR A 49 5.54 -1.52 -1.90
C THR A 49 5.53 -2.70 -2.87
N ILE A 50 4.65 -2.65 -3.86
CA ILE A 50 4.55 -3.63 -4.94
C ILE A 50 4.78 -2.90 -6.27
N LEU A 51 5.92 -3.18 -6.91
CA LEU A 51 6.26 -2.64 -8.24
C LEU A 51 5.66 -3.55 -9.32
N CYS A 52 4.49 -3.19 -9.83
CA CYS A 52 3.87 -3.90 -10.95
C CYS A 52 2.79 -3.05 -11.63
N ASP A 53 2.45 -3.40 -12.86
CA ASP A 53 1.19 -2.97 -13.46
C ASP A 53 0.02 -3.44 -12.59
N ILE A 54 -0.96 -2.56 -12.35
CA ILE A 54 -2.15 -2.88 -11.55
C ILE A 54 -2.95 -4.07 -12.12
N MET A 55 -2.90 -4.30 -13.43
CA MET A 55 -3.54 -5.45 -14.09
C MET A 55 -2.85 -6.78 -13.76
N GLN A 56 -1.62 -6.74 -13.24
CA GLN A 56 -0.86 -7.90 -12.77
C GLN A 56 -0.89 -8.03 -11.24
N LEU A 57 -1.64 -7.16 -10.55
CA LEU A 57 -1.75 -7.22 -9.10
C LEU A 57 -2.76 -8.31 -8.70
N HIS A 58 -2.24 -9.45 -8.28
CA HIS A 58 -3.04 -10.60 -7.86
C HIS A 58 -3.01 -10.78 -6.34
N CYS A 59 -3.93 -11.59 -5.82
CA CYS A 59 -4.06 -11.84 -4.38
C CYS A 59 -2.77 -12.37 -3.74
N HIS A 60 -1.93 -13.10 -4.47
CA HIS A 60 -0.66 -13.62 -3.98
C HIS A 60 0.44 -12.54 -3.86
N ASN A 61 0.28 -11.38 -4.50
CA ASN A 61 1.19 -10.24 -4.36
C ASN A 61 0.91 -9.44 -3.09
N LEU A 62 -0.32 -9.54 -2.57
CA LEU A 62 -0.78 -8.77 -1.42
C LEU A 62 -0.20 -9.35 -0.12
N PRO A 63 0.15 -8.50 0.87
CA PRO A 63 0.64 -8.97 2.16
C PRO A 63 -0.41 -9.89 2.84
N CYS A 64 -0.04 -11.16 3.05
CA CYS A 64 -0.90 -12.14 3.70
C CYS A 64 -1.05 -11.77 5.19
N GLY A 65 -2.28 -11.48 5.63
CA GLY A 65 -2.60 -11.16 7.02
C GLY A 65 -3.61 -10.01 7.21
N TYR A 66 -3.74 -9.13 6.22
CA TYR A 66 -4.64 -7.98 6.30
C TYR A 66 -6.01 -8.21 5.66
N PHE A 67 -6.10 -9.12 4.70
CA PHE A 67 -7.34 -9.55 4.06
C PHE A 67 -7.83 -10.88 4.66
N LYS A 68 -8.14 -10.91 5.96
CA LYS A 68 -9.15 -11.86 6.41
C LYS A 68 -10.49 -11.25 6.00
N LEU A 69 -10.99 -11.62 4.83
CA LEU A 69 -12.43 -11.57 4.61
C LEU A 69 -13.02 -12.30 5.81
N SER A 70 -13.74 -11.58 6.67
CA SER A 70 -14.59 -12.22 7.64
C SER A 70 -15.54 -13.08 6.83
N SER A 71 -15.25 -14.37 6.71
CA SER A 71 -16.26 -15.38 6.50
C SER A 71 -17.17 -15.24 7.71
N GLN A 72 -18.17 -14.36 7.61
CA GLN A 72 -19.29 -14.38 8.52
C GLN A 72 -19.96 -15.73 8.31
N SER A 73 -20.02 -16.48 9.42
CA SER A 73 -21.00 -17.50 9.81
C SER A 73 -21.57 -18.41 8.73
#